data_AF-A0A498AJ60-F1
#
_entry.id   AF-A0A498AJ60-F1
#
_cell.length_a   1.000
_cell.length_b   1.000
_cell.length_c   1.000
_cell.angle_alpha   90.00
_cell.angle_beta   90.00
_cell.angle_gamma   90.00
#
_symmetry.space_group_name_H-M   'P 1'
#
loop_
_entity.id
_entity.type
_entity.pdbx_description
1 polymer ?
#
loop_
_entity_poly.entity_id
_entity_poly.type
_entity_poly.pdbx_seq_one_letter_code
_entity_poly.pdbx_strand_id
1 'polypeptide(L)'
;MARGTMHAPKPDGTRRRRNAPTHGETVLPADDGTLRGPSLGELMPGREFPEDVHLWFDDWRRSPQAAVFERTDWRRLALLARTVEGYLKRPSAAALSEIRMNEERLGATVVDRMRARMRVETDADTAEEDLPAGVASLADRRAALRDRLA
;
A
#
# COMPACT_ATOMS: atom_id res chain seq x y z
N MET A 1 -19.72 -41.25 16.31
CA MET A 1 -18.46 -41.13 15.55
C MET A 1 -17.79 -39.79 15.88
N ALA A 2 -17.02 -39.73 16.98
CA ALA A 2 -16.29 -38.52 17.36
C ALA A 2 -14.94 -38.50 16.63
N ARG A 3 -14.69 -37.50 15.77
CA ARG A 3 -13.36 -37.32 15.16
C ARG A 3 -12.44 -36.64 16.18
N GLY A 4 -11.28 -37.24 16.40
CA GLY A 4 -10.40 -36.92 17.52
C GLY A 4 -9.59 -35.64 17.41
N THR A 5 -8.98 -35.29 18.54
CA THR A 5 -7.62 -34.74 18.59
C THR A 5 -6.92 -35.40 19.78
N MET A 6 -5.94 -36.27 19.52
CA MET A 6 -5.21 -37.04 20.53
C MET A 6 -4.13 -36.22 21.27
N HIS A 7 -4.19 -34.88 21.24
CA HIS A 7 -3.19 -34.02 21.88
C HIS A 7 -3.87 -33.03 22.82
N ALA A 8 -3.35 -32.96 24.05
CA ALA A 8 -3.76 -31.95 25.01
C ALA A 8 -3.63 -30.57 24.36
N PRO A 9 -4.66 -29.71 24.48
CA PRO A 9 -4.62 -28.41 23.83
C PRO A 9 -3.49 -27.59 24.45
N LYS A 10 -2.76 -26.84 23.61
CA LYS A 10 -1.57 -26.08 24.03
C LYS A 10 -1.83 -25.28 25.32
N PRO A 11 -0.86 -25.21 26.26
CA PRO A 11 -1.00 -24.43 27.47
C PRO A 11 -1.28 -22.96 27.12
N ASP A 12 -2.11 -22.30 27.93
CA ASP A 12 -2.77 -21.03 27.57
C ASP A 12 -1.77 -19.91 27.21
N GLY A 13 -0.62 -19.86 27.90
CA GLY A 13 0.47 -18.91 27.59
C GLY A 13 1.21 -19.15 26.26
N THR A 14 1.04 -20.33 25.65
CA THR A 14 1.60 -20.65 24.31
C THR A 14 0.55 -20.63 23.21
N ARG A 15 -0.72 -20.38 23.57
CA ARG A 15 -1.78 -20.18 22.60
C ARG A 15 -1.62 -18.80 22.01
N ARG A 16 -1.14 -18.75 20.78
CA ARG A 16 -1.18 -17.52 19.99
C ARG A 16 -2.62 -17.01 19.96
N ARG A 17 -2.83 -15.76 20.37
CA ARG A 17 -4.12 -15.09 20.21
C ARG A 17 -4.51 -15.16 18.74
N ARG A 18 -5.68 -15.73 18.46
CA ARG A 18 -6.20 -15.90 17.10
C ARG A 18 -6.35 -14.57 16.35
N ASN A 19 -6.54 -13.49 17.10
CA ASN A 19 -6.75 -12.13 16.59
C ASN A 19 -5.45 -11.29 16.58
N ALA A 20 -4.30 -11.83 16.98
CA ALA A 20 -3.06 -11.08 16.94
C ALA A 20 -2.58 -10.97 15.48
N PRO A 21 -2.33 -9.75 14.96
CA PRO A 21 -1.84 -9.58 13.61
C PRO A 21 -0.55 -10.37 13.45
N THR A 22 -0.54 -11.26 12.45
CA THR A 22 0.53 -12.24 12.27
C THR A 22 1.69 -11.71 11.44
N HIS A 23 1.45 -10.66 10.65
CA HIS A 23 2.46 -9.95 9.88
C HIS A 23 2.20 -8.45 9.99
N GLY A 24 3.26 -7.65 9.87
CA GLY A 24 3.17 -6.20 9.84
C GLY A 24 2.34 -5.69 8.66
N GLU A 25 1.85 -4.47 8.81
CA GLU A 25 1.21 -3.68 7.77
C GLU A 25 2.18 -2.55 7.40
N THR A 26 2.28 -2.23 6.11
CA THR A 26 3.03 -1.07 5.64
C THR A 26 2.09 0.12 5.64
N VAL A 27 2.39 1.11 6.48
CA VAL A 27 1.66 2.39 6.50
C VAL A 27 2.28 3.29 5.44
N LEU A 28 1.46 3.78 4.52
CA LEU A 28 1.82 4.70 3.45
C LEU A 28 1.28 6.09 3.80
N PRO A 29 2.02 7.17 3.48
CA PRO A 29 1.55 8.52 3.75
C PRO A 29 0.29 8.82 2.92
N ALA A 30 -0.55 9.73 3.42
CA ALA A 30 -1.62 10.30 2.63
C ALA A 30 -1.08 10.99 1.36
N ASP A 31 -1.93 11.12 0.34
CA ASP A 31 -1.57 11.87 -0.87
C ASP A 31 -1.41 13.35 -0.53
N ASP A 32 -0.17 13.83 -0.60
CA ASP A 32 0.24 15.21 -0.37
C ASP A 32 0.50 15.97 -1.68
N GLY A 33 0.23 15.34 -2.82
CA GLY A 33 0.54 15.86 -4.14
C GLY A 33 2.03 15.93 -4.46
N THR A 34 2.92 15.42 -3.61
CA THR A 34 4.38 15.48 -3.85
C THR A 34 4.79 14.48 -4.94
N LEU A 35 5.53 14.95 -5.94
CA LEU A 35 6.15 14.07 -6.94
C LEU A 35 7.36 13.36 -6.33
N ARG A 36 7.24 12.05 -6.10
CA ARG A 36 8.32 11.20 -5.59
C ARG A 36 9.09 10.55 -6.74
N GLY A 37 10.35 10.21 -6.48
CA GLY A 37 11.21 9.52 -7.43
C GLY A 37 11.58 10.32 -8.69
N PRO A 38 12.34 9.70 -9.61
CA PRO A 38 12.77 10.32 -10.85
C PRO A 38 11.60 10.49 -11.82
N SER A 39 11.69 11.46 -12.72
CA SER A 39 10.78 11.63 -13.85
C SER A 39 10.98 10.53 -14.90
N LEU A 40 9.97 10.32 -15.75
CA LEU A 40 10.06 9.36 -16.86
C LEU A 40 11.23 9.70 -17.81
N GLY A 41 11.47 10.98 -18.07
CA GLY A 41 12.55 11.44 -18.95
C GLY A 41 13.95 11.13 -18.38
N GLU A 42 14.13 11.24 -17.07
CA GLU A 42 15.39 10.85 -16.40
C GLU A 42 15.63 9.33 -16.47
N LEU A 43 14.56 8.52 -16.39
CA LEU A 43 14.66 7.06 -16.46
C LEU A 43 14.84 6.53 -17.88
N MET A 44 14.34 7.24 -18.89
CA MET A 44 14.36 6.86 -20.30
C MET A 44 14.96 7.99 -21.16
N PRO A 45 16.24 8.35 -20.94
CA PRO A 45 16.87 9.45 -21.66
C PRO A 45 16.86 9.20 -23.17
N GLY A 46 16.56 10.23 -23.95
CA GLY A 46 16.48 10.17 -25.40
C GLY A 46 15.21 9.53 -25.96
N ARG A 47 14.24 9.18 -25.11
CA ARG A 47 12.90 8.74 -25.54
C ARG A 47 11.86 9.79 -25.17
N GLU A 48 11.16 10.29 -26.18
CA GLU A 48 9.98 11.13 -25.98
C GLU A 48 8.73 10.24 -25.84
N PHE A 49 7.88 10.60 -24.89
CA PHE A 49 6.57 10.02 -24.70
C PHE A 49 5.50 11.12 -24.84
N PRO A 50 4.28 10.79 -25.29
CA PRO A 50 3.21 11.77 -25.30
C PRO A 50 2.79 12.17 -23.89
N GLU A 51 2.10 13.31 -23.76
CA GLU A 51 1.73 13.93 -22.49
C GLU A 51 0.86 13.01 -21.61
N ASP A 52 -0.03 12.22 -22.20
CA ASP A 52 -0.88 11.25 -21.49
C ASP A 52 -0.08 10.18 -20.75
N VAL A 53 1.05 9.73 -21.29
CA VAL A 53 1.98 8.79 -20.64
C VAL A 53 2.74 9.48 -19.51
N HIS A 54 3.07 10.76 -19.66
CA HIS A 54 3.68 11.54 -18.58
C HIS A 54 2.70 11.72 -17.40
N LEU A 55 1.44 12.04 -17.69
CA LEU A 55 0.38 12.13 -16.67
C LEU A 55 0.21 10.80 -15.93
N TRP A 56 0.08 9.69 -16.66
CA TRP A 56 0.03 8.35 -16.06
C TRP A 56 1.24 8.05 -15.17
N PHE A 57 2.46 8.42 -15.60
CA PHE A 57 3.65 8.20 -14.80
C PHE A 57 3.71 9.09 -13.56
N ASP A 58 3.27 10.35 -13.68
CA ASP A 58 3.20 11.29 -12.56
C ASP A 58 2.12 10.91 -11.54
N ASP A 59 1.01 10.27 -11.96
CA ASP A 59 0.03 9.68 -11.04
C ASP A 59 0.69 8.63 -10.13
N TRP A 60 1.54 7.77 -10.69
CA TRP A 60 2.35 6.84 -9.90
C TRP A 60 3.31 7.58 -8.96
N ARG A 61 3.93 8.66 -9.40
CA ARG A 61 4.86 9.46 -8.57
C ARG A 61 4.20 10.17 -7.41
N ARG A 62 2.93 10.57 -7.55
CA ARG A 62 2.14 11.19 -6.49
C ARG A 62 1.49 10.15 -5.57
N SER A 63 1.29 8.93 -6.05
CA SER A 63 0.63 7.88 -5.29
C SER A 63 1.31 7.61 -3.93
N PRO A 64 0.55 7.29 -2.87
CA PRO A 64 1.09 6.88 -1.58
C PRO A 64 2.16 5.77 -1.66
N GLN A 65 1.99 4.84 -2.60
CA GLN A 65 2.87 3.69 -2.82
C GLN A 65 4.29 4.13 -3.20
N ALA A 66 4.43 5.28 -3.88
CA ALA A 66 5.71 5.82 -4.26
C ALA A 66 6.62 6.15 -3.06
N ALA A 67 6.07 6.30 -1.85
CA ALA A 67 6.85 6.52 -0.64
C ALA A 67 7.77 5.33 -0.29
N VAL A 68 7.44 4.13 -0.76
CA VAL A 68 8.21 2.91 -0.50
C VAL A 68 8.85 2.31 -1.76
N PHE A 69 8.70 2.95 -2.92
CA PHE A 69 9.28 2.46 -4.17
C PHE A 69 10.80 2.57 -4.17
N GLU A 70 11.44 1.47 -4.54
CA GLU A 70 12.86 1.43 -4.80
C GLU A 70 13.14 1.69 -6.29
N ARG A 71 14.44 1.82 -6.63
CA ARG A 71 14.89 2.04 -8.00
C ARG A 71 14.37 0.97 -8.98
N THR A 72 14.16 -0.26 -8.52
CA THR A 72 13.61 -1.35 -9.32
C THR A 72 12.16 -1.11 -9.72
N ASP A 73 11.35 -0.55 -8.83
CA ASP A 73 9.94 -0.26 -9.09
C ASP A 73 9.81 0.89 -10.10
N TRP A 74 10.59 1.95 -9.89
CA TRP A 74 10.71 3.05 -10.85
C TRP A 74 11.13 2.57 -12.24
N ARG A 75 12.15 1.70 -12.30
CA ARG A 75 12.60 1.12 -13.57
C ARG A 75 11.52 0.26 -14.20
N ARG A 76 10.72 -0.47 -13.40
CA ARG A 76 9.62 -1.30 -13.92
C ARG A 76 8.53 -0.45 -14.55
N LEU A 77 8.11 0.63 -13.89
CA LEU A 77 7.14 1.58 -14.42
C LEU A 77 7.63 2.23 -15.73
N ALA A 78 8.90 2.65 -15.78
CA ALA A 78 9.48 3.24 -16.99
C ALA A 78 9.52 2.27 -18.18
N LEU A 79 9.79 0.98 -17.94
CA LEU A 79 9.70 -0.05 -18.98
C LEU A 79 8.25 -0.27 -19.45
N LEU A 80 7.27 -0.14 -18.55
CA LEU A 80 5.86 -0.29 -18.85
C LEU A 80 5.28 0.89 -19.66
N ALA A 81 5.88 2.08 -19.55
CA ALA A 81 5.45 3.30 -20.25
C ALA A 81 5.27 3.10 -21.76
N ARG A 82 6.10 2.26 -22.41
CA ARG A 82 5.94 1.94 -23.84
C ARG A 82 4.68 1.12 -24.14
N THR A 83 4.32 0.20 -23.24
CA THR A 83 3.08 -0.58 -23.36
C THR A 83 1.87 0.30 -23.13
N VAL A 84 1.93 1.22 -22.17
CA VAL A 84 0.90 2.24 -21.92
C VAL A 84 0.73 3.14 -23.15
N GLU A 85 1.81 3.69 -23.68
CA GLU A 85 1.81 4.47 -24.94
C GLU A 85 1.12 3.69 -26.07
N GLY A 86 1.50 2.42 -26.25
CA GLY A 86 0.90 1.55 -27.27
C GLY A 86 -0.60 1.32 -27.04
N TYR A 87 -1.01 1.10 -25.80
CA TYR A 87 -2.41 0.90 -25.43
C TYR A 87 -3.26 2.16 -25.65
N LEU A 88 -2.78 3.34 -25.26
CA LEU A 88 -3.48 4.61 -25.46
C LEU A 88 -3.68 4.91 -26.95
N LYS A 89 -2.69 4.58 -27.79
CA LYS A 89 -2.80 4.74 -29.25
C LYS A 89 -3.69 3.69 -29.91
N ARG A 90 -3.58 2.43 -29.49
CA ARG A 90 -4.32 1.29 -30.05
C ARG A 90 -4.67 0.29 -28.93
N PRO A 91 -5.85 0.45 -28.30
CA PRO A 91 -6.26 -0.40 -27.20
C PRO A 91 -6.28 -1.88 -27.62
N SER A 92 -5.71 -2.73 -26.77
CA SER A 92 -5.79 -4.18 -26.94
C SER A 92 -5.86 -4.88 -25.58
N ALA A 93 -6.58 -5.99 -25.53
CA ALA A 93 -6.71 -6.79 -24.32
C ALA A 93 -5.36 -7.35 -23.83
N ALA A 94 -4.46 -7.68 -24.77
CA ALA A 94 -3.12 -8.14 -24.46
C ALA A 94 -2.30 -7.05 -23.75
N ALA A 95 -2.26 -5.82 -24.30
CA ALA A 95 -1.55 -4.71 -23.67
C ALA A 95 -2.16 -4.34 -22.32
N LEU A 96 -3.49 -4.28 -22.21
CA LEU A 96 -4.18 -4.00 -20.95
C LEU A 96 -3.87 -5.07 -19.89
N SER A 97 -3.78 -6.34 -20.28
CA SER A 97 -3.45 -7.43 -19.35
C SER A 97 -2.04 -7.29 -18.79
N GLU A 98 -1.07 -6.94 -19.63
CA GLU A 98 0.30 -6.67 -19.19
C GLU A 98 0.38 -5.44 -18.28
N ILE A 99 -0.32 -4.36 -18.62
CA ILE A 99 -0.40 -3.16 -17.77
C ILE A 99 -0.95 -3.55 -16.39
N ARG A 100 -2.14 -4.16 -16.37
CA ARG A 100 -2.80 -4.60 -15.14
C ARG A 100 -1.90 -5.48 -14.29
N MET A 101 -1.27 -6.52 -14.86
CA MET A 101 -0.42 -7.43 -14.09
C MET A 101 0.75 -6.69 -13.41
N ASN A 102 1.33 -5.67 -14.05
CA ASN A 102 2.45 -4.95 -13.48
C ASN A 102 2.01 -3.92 -12.44
N GLU A 103 0.92 -3.23 -12.70
CA GLU A 103 0.33 -2.26 -11.78
C GLU A 103 -0.21 -2.93 -10.51
N GLU A 104 -0.80 -4.13 -10.61
CA GLU A 104 -1.25 -4.91 -9.44
C GLU A 104 -0.09 -5.25 -8.48
N ARG A 105 1.10 -5.54 -9.01
CA ARG A 105 2.30 -5.84 -8.18
C ARG A 105 2.77 -4.64 -7.36
N LEU A 106 2.39 -3.44 -7.79
CA LEU A 106 2.73 -2.17 -7.14
C LEU A 106 1.58 -1.61 -6.32
N GLY A 107 0.48 -2.36 -6.16
CA GLY A 107 -0.65 -1.92 -5.34
C GLY A 107 -1.56 -0.90 -6.02
N ALA A 108 -1.73 -0.95 -7.35
CA ALA A 108 -2.53 0.02 -8.10
C ALA A 108 -3.97 0.15 -7.57
N THR A 109 -4.66 -0.97 -7.36
CA THR A 109 -6.04 -0.96 -6.90
C THR A 109 -6.13 -1.07 -5.37
N VAL A 110 -7.30 -0.71 -4.82
CA VAL A 110 -7.60 -0.92 -3.40
C VAL A 110 -7.40 -2.39 -2.99
N VAL A 111 -7.85 -3.32 -3.84
CA VAL A 111 -7.73 -4.76 -3.58
C VAL A 111 -6.25 -5.20 -3.56
N ASP A 112 -5.42 -4.64 -4.43
CA ASP A 112 -3.99 -4.96 -4.47
C ASP A 112 -3.29 -4.45 -3.21
N ARG A 113 -3.60 -3.23 -2.76
CA ARG A 113 -3.07 -2.70 -1.49
C ARG A 113 -3.49 -3.54 -0.30
N MET A 114 -4.76 -3.96 -0.22
CA MET A 114 -5.23 -4.85 0.83
C MET A 114 -4.49 -6.19 0.81
N ARG A 115 -4.24 -6.77 -0.38
CA ARG A 115 -3.48 -8.01 -0.53
C ARG A 115 -2.02 -7.84 -0.11
N ALA A 116 -1.42 -6.69 -0.43
CA ALA A 116 -0.05 -6.33 -0.05
C ALA A 116 0.07 -5.86 1.42
N ARG A 117 -1.05 -5.72 2.15
CA ARG A 117 -1.10 -5.15 3.50
C ARG A 117 -0.50 -3.75 3.54
N MET A 118 -0.84 -2.96 2.54
CA MET A 118 -0.54 -1.53 2.46
C MET A 118 -1.76 -0.75 2.89
N ARG A 119 -1.60 0.12 3.88
CA ARG A 119 -2.66 1.01 4.37
C ARG A 119 -2.20 2.44 4.18
N VAL A 120 -3.03 3.25 3.53
CA VAL A 120 -2.81 4.70 3.41
C VAL A 120 -3.29 5.35 4.70
N GLU A 121 -2.50 6.25 5.25
CA GLU A 121 -2.90 7.08 6.39
C GLU A 121 -4.18 7.84 6.09
N THR A 122 -5.00 7.99 7.11
CA THR A 122 -6.25 8.75 7.05
C THR A 122 -6.17 9.95 7.97
N ASP A 123 -6.98 10.98 7.72
CA ASP A 123 -7.04 12.18 8.57
C ASP A 123 -7.29 11.86 10.07
N ALA A 124 -7.95 10.73 10.35
CA ALA A 124 -8.17 10.25 11.71
C ALA A 124 -6.88 9.76 12.39
N ASP A 125 -5.94 9.18 11.64
CA ASP A 125 -4.63 8.77 12.14
C ASP A 125 -3.80 10.01 12.50
N THR A 126 -3.80 11.03 11.64
CA THR A 126 -3.09 12.30 11.88
C THR A 126 -3.68 13.08 13.06
N ALA A 127 -5.00 13.05 13.23
CA ALA A 127 -5.68 13.75 14.33
C ALA A 127 -5.43 13.12 15.73
N GLU A 128 -5.11 11.83 15.80
CA GLU A 128 -4.68 11.19 17.07
C GLU A 128 -3.27 11.63 17.49
N GLU A 129 -2.39 11.94 16.53
CA GLU A 129 -1.04 12.43 16.82
C GLU A 129 -1.03 13.91 17.26
N ASP A 130 -1.97 14.71 16.74
CA ASP A 130 -2.07 16.17 16.98
C ASP A 130 -3.02 16.56 18.14
N LEU A 131 -3.21 15.67 19.11
CA LEU A 131 -4.08 15.96 20.25
C LEU A 131 -3.49 17.08 21.15
N PRO A 132 -4.30 18.09 21.54
CA PRO A 132 -3.83 19.15 22.42
C PRO A 132 -3.40 18.60 23.78
N ALA A 133 -2.38 19.23 24.37
CA ALA A 133 -1.82 18.81 25.66
C ALA A 133 -2.91 18.68 26.74
N GLY A 134 -3.04 17.48 27.30
CA GLY A 134 -4.03 17.16 28.34
C GLY A 134 -5.28 16.42 27.85
N VAL A 135 -5.45 16.21 26.54
CA VAL A 135 -6.52 15.37 25.98
C VAL A 135 -5.98 13.96 25.74
N ALA A 136 -6.55 12.98 26.44
CA ALA A 136 -6.23 11.57 26.21
C ALA A 136 -7.02 11.02 25.02
N SER A 137 -6.38 10.22 24.17
CA SER A 137 -7.06 9.53 23.07
C SER A 137 -8.16 8.60 23.60
N LEU A 138 -9.16 8.30 22.76
CA LEU A 138 -10.20 7.32 23.10
C LEU A 138 -9.58 5.93 23.35
N ALA A 139 -8.50 5.60 22.66
CA ALA A 139 -7.73 4.37 22.85
C ALA A 139 -7.11 4.30 24.25
N ASP A 140 -6.39 5.36 24.68
CA ASP A 140 -5.76 5.46 26.00
C ASP A 140 -6.81 5.46 27.12
N ARG A 141 -7.92 6.17 26.92
CA ARG A 141 -9.02 6.20 27.87
C ARG A 141 -9.63 4.81 28.06
N ARG A 142 -9.79 4.03 26.98
CA ARG A 142 -10.29 2.66 27.02
C ARG A 142 -9.31 1.70 27.68
N ALA A 143 -8.00 1.86 27.42
CA ALA A 143 -6.96 1.05 28.07
C ALA A 143 -6.95 1.30 29.59
N ALA A 144 -6.93 2.55 30.02
CA ALA A 144 -6.93 2.91 31.43
C ALA A 144 -8.19 2.43 32.19
N LEU A 145 -9.35 2.40 31.53
CA LEU A 145 -10.57 1.86 32.11
C LEU A 145 -10.52 0.32 32.24
N ARG A 146 -9.86 -0.37 31.29
CA ARG A 146 -9.70 -1.82 31.35
C ARG A 146 -8.79 -2.23 32.52
N ASP A 147 -7.70 -1.49 32.73
CA ASP A 147 -6.75 -1.76 33.81
C ASP A 147 -7.32 -1.44 35.20
N ARG A 148 -8.31 -0.53 35.29
CA ARG A 148 -9.02 -0.22 36.55
C ARG A 148 -10.09 -1.24 36.95
N LEU A 149 -10.50 -2.10 36.02
CA LEU A 149 -11.55 -3.10 36.23
C LEU A 149 -10.99 -4.53 36.36
N ALA A 150 -9.68 -4.70 36.23
CA ALA A 150 -8.94 -5.94 36.47
C ALA A 150 -8.37 -5.96 37.90
#